data_AF-A0A6N8KTX8-F1
#
_entry.id   AF-A0A6N8KTX8-F1
#
_cell.length_a   1.000
_cell.length_b   1.000
_cell.length_c   1.000
_cell.angle_alpha   90.00
_cell.angle_beta   90.00
_cell.angle_gamma   90.00
#
_symmetry.space_group_name_H-M   'P 1'
#
loop_
_entity.id
_entity.type
_entity.pdbx_description
1 polymer ?
#
loop_
_entity_poly.entity_id
_entity_poly.type
_entity_poly.pdbx_seq_one_letter_code
_entity_poly.pdbx_strand_id
1 'polypeptide(L)'
;MKNLTKLTFAIFAFTLLFTACSSSDDDSPQPEQVAKEITAEELSDYIIIEEYKPKASASAASGDKPILVTTYIAYTNQYMLRMAEAWSRYEYTLQTTYDVSTGITSVETYFGYYDLTRDASGQILVIKSRHNNDSQYSITKSFDSQYLQLVKKTQSIYDNTTYKNLTGSGYYRFKRGDNTWRYKENGVPTEIELTWSYSQANNHIWYGQDGGTAKYKNLFIALPKGNGWKGNHKDKDLLLINTVEKDHYKAVGDIGIYEVNN
;
A
#
# COMPACT_ATOMS: atom_id res chain seq x y z
N MET A 1 29.38 -50.72 -39.70
CA MET A 1 28.22 -49.84 -39.42
C MET A 1 27.83 -49.71 -37.94
N LYS A 2 28.53 -50.34 -36.97
CA LYS A 2 28.24 -50.15 -35.51
C LYS A 2 29.05 -49.04 -34.83
N ASN A 3 30.13 -48.57 -35.46
CA ASN A 3 31.02 -47.54 -34.89
C ASN A 3 30.66 -46.12 -35.35
N LEU A 4 30.01 -45.96 -36.52
CA LEU A 4 29.63 -44.66 -37.05
C LEU A 4 28.40 -44.10 -36.29
N THR A 5 27.43 -44.95 -35.94
CA THR A 5 26.27 -44.60 -35.11
C THR A 5 26.65 -44.24 -33.69
N LYS A 6 27.68 -44.87 -33.11
CA LYS A 6 28.20 -44.51 -31.77
C LYS A 6 28.86 -43.13 -31.77
N LEU A 7 29.55 -42.75 -32.86
CA LEU A 7 30.17 -41.45 -32.98
C LEU A 7 29.13 -40.33 -33.19
N THR A 8 28.08 -40.58 -33.97
CA THR A 8 26.99 -39.59 -34.16
C THR A 8 26.15 -39.39 -32.89
N PHE A 9 25.88 -40.45 -32.12
CA PHE A 9 25.23 -40.33 -30.81
C PHE A 9 26.13 -39.64 -29.77
N ALA A 10 27.44 -39.86 -29.80
CA ALA A 10 28.38 -39.16 -28.91
C ALA A 10 28.44 -37.65 -29.20
N ILE A 11 28.41 -37.24 -30.48
CA ILE A 11 28.46 -35.82 -30.85
C ILE A 11 27.14 -35.10 -30.50
N PHE A 12 25.98 -35.74 -30.68
CA PHE A 12 24.68 -35.20 -30.25
C PHE A 12 24.53 -35.16 -28.72
N ALA A 13 25.06 -36.15 -27.99
CA ALA A 13 25.11 -36.11 -26.54
C ALA A 13 26.04 -35.01 -26.03
N PHE A 14 27.18 -34.77 -26.68
CA PHE A 14 28.09 -33.68 -26.31
C PHE A 14 27.49 -32.29 -26.57
N THR A 15 26.73 -32.09 -27.64
CA THR A 15 26.04 -30.80 -27.88
C THR A 15 24.86 -30.56 -26.93
N LEU A 16 24.15 -31.62 -26.53
CA LEU A 16 23.11 -31.54 -25.48
C LEU A 16 23.71 -31.35 -24.08
N LEU A 17 24.88 -31.93 -23.78
CA LEU A 17 25.60 -31.67 -22.53
C LEU A 17 26.17 -30.26 -22.47
N PHE A 18 26.62 -29.64 -23.56
CA PHE A 18 27.05 -28.23 -23.53
C PHE A 18 25.90 -27.21 -23.55
N THR A 19 24.67 -27.62 -23.84
CA THR A 19 23.46 -26.78 -23.67
C THR A 19 22.70 -27.06 -22.37
N ALA A 20 22.87 -28.24 -21.76
CA ALA A 20 22.33 -28.59 -20.44
C ALA A 20 23.34 -28.38 -19.29
N CYS A 21 24.63 -28.22 -19.59
CA CYS A 21 25.70 -27.83 -18.66
C CYS A 21 26.22 -26.41 -18.94
N SER A 22 25.32 -25.49 -19.31
CA SER A 22 25.46 -24.10 -18.86
C SER A 22 24.97 -23.93 -17.42
N SER A 23 24.89 -25.03 -16.65
CA SER A 23 25.14 -25.01 -15.22
C SER A 23 26.60 -24.59 -15.05
N SER A 24 26.79 -23.31 -14.77
CA SER A 24 28.07 -22.76 -14.34
C SER A 24 28.52 -23.48 -13.06
N ASP A 25 29.35 -24.52 -13.20
CA ASP A 25 30.27 -24.98 -12.14
C ASP A 25 31.45 -24.00 -12.07
N ASP A 26 31.12 -22.73 -11.86
CA ASP A 26 32.02 -21.84 -11.16
C ASP A 26 31.54 -21.94 -9.71
N ASP A 27 32.23 -22.74 -8.89
CA ASP A 27 32.04 -22.81 -7.42
C ASP A 27 32.46 -21.50 -6.74
N SER A 28 32.75 -20.45 -7.52
CA SER A 28 32.62 -19.09 -7.03
C SER A 28 31.13 -18.88 -6.70
N PRO A 29 30.77 -18.38 -5.50
CA PRO A 29 29.41 -17.91 -5.29
C PRO A 29 29.13 -16.92 -6.42
N GLN A 30 28.20 -17.27 -7.33
CA GLN A 30 27.61 -16.31 -8.25
C GLN A 30 27.31 -15.09 -7.37
N PRO A 31 27.89 -13.91 -7.64
CA PRO A 31 27.68 -12.77 -6.76
C PRO A 31 26.17 -12.62 -6.65
N GLU A 32 25.65 -12.64 -5.41
CA GLU A 32 24.23 -12.42 -5.16
C GLU A 32 23.81 -11.26 -6.05
N GLN A 33 22.90 -11.52 -6.98
CA GLN A 33 22.60 -10.55 -8.01
C GLN A 33 21.95 -9.37 -7.28
N VAL A 34 22.75 -8.32 -7.05
CA VAL A 34 22.32 -7.17 -6.27
C VAL A 34 21.11 -6.57 -6.99
N ALA A 35 20.01 -6.40 -6.23
CA ALA A 35 18.75 -5.94 -6.78
C ALA A 35 18.93 -4.60 -7.50
N LYS A 36 18.46 -4.50 -8.73
CA LYS A 36 18.50 -3.25 -9.51
C LYS A 36 17.69 -2.17 -8.84
N GLU A 37 18.14 -0.92 -9.01
CA GLU A 37 17.43 0.28 -8.60
C GLU A 37 15.95 0.22 -9.02
N ILE A 38 15.09 0.67 -8.10
CA ILE A 38 13.66 0.78 -8.33
C ILE A 38 13.35 2.21 -8.74
N THR A 39 12.79 2.38 -9.94
CA THR A 39 12.52 3.70 -10.49
C THR A 39 11.23 4.32 -9.92
N ALA A 40 11.13 5.64 -10.00
CA ALA A 40 9.91 6.38 -9.64
C ALA A 40 8.69 5.95 -10.47
N GLU A 41 8.92 5.62 -11.74
CA GLU A 41 7.89 5.13 -12.67
C GLU A 41 7.34 3.78 -12.17
N GLU A 42 8.21 2.82 -11.86
CA GLU A 42 7.79 1.53 -11.31
C GLU A 42 7.03 1.68 -10.00
N LEU A 43 7.50 2.55 -9.10
CA LEU A 43 6.82 2.81 -7.83
C LEU A 43 5.48 3.54 -8.00
N SER A 44 5.24 4.20 -9.13
CA SER A 44 3.96 4.87 -9.40
C SER A 44 2.80 3.88 -9.55
N ASP A 45 3.08 2.60 -9.80
CA ASP A 45 2.10 1.52 -9.81
C ASP A 45 1.71 1.03 -8.42
N TYR A 46 2.33 1.54 -7.36
CA TYR A 46 2.13 1.05 -6.00
C TYR A 46 1.68 2.15 -5.02
N ILE A 47 1.08 1.69 -3.94
CA ILE A 47 0.86 2.44 -2.71
C ILE A 47 1.61 1.72 -1.59
N ILE A 48 2.33 2.46 -0.77
CA ILE A 48 2.91 1.98 0.48
C ILE A 48 1.91 2.31 1.59
N ILE A 49 1.59 1.35 2.42
CA ILE A 49 0.62 1.49 3.50
C ILE A 49 1.29 1.09 4.79
N GLU A 50 1.24 1.98 5.77
CA GLU A 50 1.88 1.81 7.06
C GLU A 50 0.84 1.88 8.18
N GLU A 51 0.80 0.84 9.02
CA GLU A 51 -0.02 0.77 10.23
C GLU A 51 0.74 1.36 11.41
N TYR A 52 0.09 2.30 12.08
CA TYR A 52 0.57 2.97 13.28
C TYR A 52 -0.33 2.63 14.46
N LYS A 53 0.24 2.14 15.55
CA LYS A 53 -0.49 1.91 16.81
C LYS A 53 -0.22 3.01 17.82
N PRO A 54 -1.23 3.46 18.58
CA PRO A 54 -0.99 4.41 19.67
C PRO A 54 0.05 3.86 20.66
N LYS A 55 1.02 4.70 21.04
CA LYS A 55 1.98 4.40 22.10
C LYS A 55 1.25 4.29 23.43
N ALA A 56 1.80 3.51 24.35
CA ALA A 56 1.31 3.50 25.74
C ALA A 56 1.36 4.88 26.40
N SER A 57 2.27 5.76 25.94
CA SER A 57 2.43 7.13 26.40
C SER A 57 1.56 8.15 25.66
N ALA A 58 0.76 7.73 24.67
CA ALA A 58 -0.07 8.65 23.91
C ALA A 58 -1.18 9.23 24.79
N SER A 59 -1.54 10.50 24.55
CA SER A 59 -2.72 11.09 25.18
C SER A 59 -3.96 10.27 24.81
N ALA A 60 -4.90 10.12 25.75
CA ALA A 60 -6.19 9.46 25.53
C ALA A 60 -6.98 10.08 24.35
N ALA A 61 -6.71 11.35 24.03
CA ALA A 61 -7.30 12.01 22.89
C ALA A 61 -6.82 11.43 21.54
N SER A 62 -5.68 10.74 21.48
CA SER A 62 -5.15 10.12 20.25
C SER A 62 -5.84 8.80 19.87
N GLY A 63 -6.87 8.40 20.64
CA GLY A 63 -7.55 7.12 20.47
C GLY A 63 -6.70 5.91 20.87
N ASP A 64 -7.34 4.74 20.88
CA ASP A 64 -6.75 3.44 21.24
C ASP A 64 -6.65 2.48 20.04
N LYS A 65 -7.01 2.95 18.84
CA LYS A 65 -7.09 2.13 17.63
C LYS A 65 -5.90 2.40 16.70
N PRO A 66 -5.41 1.39 15.97
CA PRO A 66 -4.44 1.60 14.91
C PRO A 66 -4.99 2.55 13.84
N ILE A 67 -4.11 3.34 13.24
CA ILE A 67 -4.41 4.17 12.07
C ILE A 67 -3.50 3.76 10.91
N LEU A 68 -3.95 4.01 9.68
CA LEU A 68 -3.14 3.80 8.49
C LEU A 68 -2.69 5.12 7.86
N VAL A 69 -1.44 5.16 7.42
CA VAL A 69 -0.95 6.21 6.51
C VAL A 69 -0.62 5.55 5.19
N THR A 70 -0.97 6.23 4.09
CA THR A 70 -0.60 5.74 2.77
C THR A 70 0.33 6.71 2.08
N THR A 71 1.40 6.19 1.48
CA THR A 71 2.35 6.91 0.66
C THR A 71 2.27 6.39 -0.76
N TYR A 72 2.17 7.27 -1.74
CA TYR A 72 2.10 6.88 -3.14
C TYR A 72 2.77 7.92 -4.03
N ILE A 73 3.25 7.47 -5.18
CA ILE A 73 3.82 8.36 -6.19
C ILE A 73 2.75 8.76 -7.18
N ALA A 74 2.75 10.03 -7.57
CA ALA A 74 1.92 10.59 -8.61
C ALA A 74 2.77 11.38 -9.61
N TYR A 75 2.41 11.32 -10.89
CA TYR A 75 3.03 12.12 -11.94
C TYR A 75 2.08 13.24 -12.38
N THR A 76 2.55 14.48 -12.34
CA THR A 76 1.90 15.63 -12.97
C THR A 76 2.81 16.24 -14.02
N ASN A 77 3.92 16.84 -13.57
CA ASN A 77 5.02 17.34 -14.42
C ASN A 77 6.38 16.73 -14.03
N GLN A 78 6.44 16.14 -12.83
CA GLN A 78 7.55 15.39 -12.26
C GLN A 78 6.95 14.36 -11.31
N TYR A 79 7.73 13.34 -10.93
CA TYR A 79 7.30 12.39 -9.91
C TYR A 79 7.28 13.07 -8.54
N MET A 80 6.10 13.07 -7.92
CA MET A 80 5.85 13.64 -6.61
C MET A 80 5.50 12.51 -5.65
N LEU A 81 6.05 12.57 -4.44
CA LEU A 81 5.59 11.72 -3.35
C LEU A 81 4.39 12.37 -2.69
N ARG A 82 3.31 11.62 -2.55
CA ARG A 82 2.09 12.01 -1.84
C ARG A 82 1.86 11.11 -0.64
N MET A 83 1.75 11.72 0.52
CA MET A 83 1.42 11.02 1.76
C MET A 83 0.04 11.46 2.24
N ALA A 84 -0.84 10.49 2.45
CA ALA A 84 -2.22 10.70 2.85
C ALA A 84 -2.41 10.32 4.32
N GLU A 85 -3.00 11.26 5.06
CA GLU A 85 -3.60 11.04 6.36
C GLU A 85 -5.03 11.60 6.36
N ALA A 86 -5.82 11.31 7.39
CA ALA A 86 -7.20 11.80 7.48
C ALA A 86 -7.32 13.33 7.48
N TRP A 87 -6.33 14.03 8.03
CA TRP A 87 -6.37 15.48 8.16
C TRP A 87 -5.90 16.24 6.91
N SER A 88 -4.92 15.66 6.22
CA SER A 88 -4.10 16.34 5.21
C SER A 88 -3.55 15.39 4.14
N ARG A 89 -3.09 15.99 3.06
CA ARG A 89 -2.24 15.36 2.07
C ARG A 89 -0.95 16.16 1.98
N TYR A 90 0.18 15.50 2.22
CA TYR A 90 1.50 16.10 2.05
C TYR A 90 2.02 15.76 0.66
N GLU A 91 2.55 16.76 -0.06
CA GLU A 91 3.14 16.59 -1.38
C GLU A 91 4.52 17.24 -1.43
N TYR A 92 5.51 16.53 -1.96
CA TYR A 92 6.86 17.04 -2.17
C TYR A 92 7.53 16.30 -3.33
N THR A 93 8.57 16.92 -3.88
CA THR A 93 9.39 16.32 -4.93
C THR A 93 9.95 15.00 -4.42
N LEU A 94 9.78 13.94 -5.21
CA LEU A 94 10.31 12.63 -4.86
C LEU A 94 11.84 12.70 -4.78
N GLN A 95 12.40 12.20 -3.68
CA GLN A 95 13.84 11.96 -3.55
C GLN A 95 14.10 10.49 -3.29
N THR A 96 15.01 9.92 -4.07
CA THR A 96 15.45 8.54 -3.93
C THR A 96 16.96 8.45 -3.86
N THR A 97 17.46 7.49 -3.11
CA THR A 97 18.88 7.08 -3.13
C THR A 97 18.94 5.59 -3.40
N TYR A 98 20.00 5.15 -4.09
CA TYR A 98 20.23 3.74 -4.38
C TYR A 98 21.62 3.33 -3.91
N ASP A 99 21.68 2.27 -3.11
CA ASP A 99 22.93 1.67 -2.66
C ASP A 99 23.26 0.43 -3.50
N VAL A 100 24.25 0.56 -4.37
CA VAL A 100 24.73 -0.50 -5.27
C VAL A 100 25.32 -1.71 -4.55
N SER A 101 25.70 -1.59 -3.28
CA SER A 101 26.29 -2.68 -2.50
C SER A 101 25.24 -3.56 -1.84
N THR A 102 24.07 -3.00 -1.54
CA THR A 102 22.97 -3.69 -0.85
C THR A 102 21.75 -3.92 -1.75
N GLY A 103 21.65 -3.22 -2.89
CA GLY A 103 20.50 -3.28 -3.78
C GLY A 103 19.26 -2.60 -3.19
N ILE A 104 19.47 -1.68 -2.25
CA ILE A 104 18.39 -0.97 -1.56
C ILE A 104 18.16 0.38 -2.24
N THR A 105 16.92 0.61 -2.67
CA THR A 105 16.42 1.95 -3.03
C THR A 105 15.72 2.54 -1.81
N SER A 106 16.20 3.66 -1.30
CA SER A 106 15.52 4.42 -0.24
C SER A 106 14.67 5.52 -0.86
N VAL A 107 13.42 5.62 -0.45
CA VAL A 107 12.52 6.73 -0.79
C VAL A 107 12.42 7.64 0.43
N GLU A 108 12.79 8.90 0.29
CA GLU A 108 12.58 9.89 1.35
C GLU A 108 11.08 10.15 1.49
N THR A 109 10.62 10.17 2.74
CA THR A 109 9.24 10.45 3.12
C THR A 109 9.17 11.62 4.10
N TYR A 110 7.96 12.10 4.36
CA TYR A 110 7.71 13.17 5.32
C TYR A 110 8.04 12.76 6.77
N PHE A 111 8.04 11.46 7.06
CA PHE A 111 8.32 10.92 8.40
C PHE A 111 9.70 10.29 8.51
N GLY A 112 10.50 10.24 7.44
CA GLY A 112 11.75 9.49 7.41
C GLY A 112 12.00 8.83 6.06
N TYR A 113 12.31 7.54 6.01
CA TYR A 113 12.57 6.83 4.75
C TYR A 113 11.86 5.49 4.68
N TYR A 114 11.47 5.07 3.47
CA TYR A 114 11.16 3.67 3.19
C TYR A 114 12.30 3.04 2.41
N ASP A 115 12.82 1.92 2.92
CA ASP A 115 13.84 1.13 2.24
C ASP A 115 13.16 0.01 1.44
N LEU A 116 13.43 -0.05 0.14
CA LEU A 116 12.85 -1.02 -0.78
C LEU A 116 13.93 -1.85 -1.47
N THR A 117 13.56 -3.08 -1.87
CA THR A 117 14.41 -3.96 -2.67
C THR A 117 13.55 -4.83 -3.59
N ARG A 118 14.18 -5.76 -4.31
CA ARG A 118 13.49 -6.76 -5.12
C ARG A 118 13.80 -8.15 -4.60
N ASP A 119 12.82 -9.05 -4.63
CA ASP A 119 13.09 -10.47 -4.44
C ASP A 119 13.63 -11.12 -5.72
N ALA A 120 13.93 -12.42 -5.64
CA ALA A 120 14.45 -13.21 -6.76
C ALA A 120 13.50 -13.29 -7.97
N SER A 121 12.20 -13.00 -7.79
CA SER A 121 11.22 -12.95 -8.88
C SER A 121 11.14 -11.57 -9.56
N GLY A 122 11.85 -10.58 -9.01
CA GLY A 122 11.80 -9.19 -9.44
C GLY A 122 10.66 -8.39 -8.82
N GLN A 123 9.90 -8.97 -7.89
CA GLN A 123 8.83 -8.28 -7.16
C GLN A 123 9.45 -7.25 -6.22
N ILE A 124 8.92 -6.03 -6.25
CA ILE A 124 9.34 -4.96 -5.34
C ILE A 124 8.77 -5.23 -3.95
N LEU A 125 9.63 -5.16 -2.95
CA LEU A 125 9.32 -5.32 -1.54
C LEU A 125 9.70 -4.06 -0.78
N VAL A 126 8.91 -3.72 0.23
CA VAL A 126 9.28 -2.74 1.24
C VAL A 126 9.85 -3.47 2.46
N ILE A 127 11.08 -3.13 2.85
CA ILE A 127 11.82 -3.84 3.91
C ILE A 127 11.45 -3.27 5.28
N LYS A 128 11.61 -1.94 5.43
CA LYS A 128 11.40 -1.24 6.69
C LYS A 128 11.13 0.23 6.46
N SER A 129 10.55 0.85 7.48
CA SER A 129 10.52 2.29 7.64
C SER A 129 11.63 2.74 8.59
N ARG A 130 12.33 3.82 8.25
CA ARG A 130 13.31 4.51 9.08
C ARG A 130 12.75 5.87 9.47
N HIS A 131 11.99 5.91 10.56
CA HIS A 131 11.37 7.13 11.06
C HIS A 131 12.39 8.13 11.61
N ASN A 132 12.16 9.40 11.36
CA ASN A 132 12.86 10.49 12.02
C ASN A 132 12.25 10.67 13.42
N ASN A 133 12.97 10.21 14.44
CA ASN A 133 12.54 10.30 15.84
C ASN A 133 12.37 11.75 16.33
N ASP A 134 13.02 12.72 15.69
CA ASP A 134 12.92 14.14 16.01
C ASP A 134 11.78 14.85 15.25
N SER A 135 10.97 14.09 14.53
CA SER A 135 9.83 14.63 13.79
C SER A 135 8.83 15.33 14.72
N GLN A 136 8.49 16.57 14.38
CA GLN A 136 7.54 17.39 15.13
C GLN A 136 6.08 16.90 15.01
N TYR A 137 5.80 15.99 14.09
CA TYR A 137 4.43 15.55 13.77
C TYR A 137 3.82 14.69 14.88
N SER A 138 2.50 14.82 15.03
CA SER A 138 1.72 14.12 16.06
C SER A 138 1.79 12.60 15.93
N ILE A 139 1.86 12.09 14.70
CA ILE A 139 1.92 10.65 14.44
C ILE A 139 3.21 10.02 14.98
N THR A 140 4.39 10.62 14.72
CA THR A 140 5.68 10.11 15.21
C THR A 140 5.82 10.24 16.73
N LYS A 141 5.16 11.23 17.33
CA LYS A 141 5.12 11.42 18.78
C LYS A 141 4.23 10.42 19.49
N SER A 142 3.04 10.14 18.94
CA SER A 142 1.96 9.43 19.64
C SER A 142 1.74 8.01 19.17
N PHE A 143 2.37 7.59 18.07
CA PHE A 143 2.17 6.27 17.48
C PHE A 143 3.49 5.60 17.14
N ASP A 144 3.50 4.27 17.25
CA ASP A 144 4.57 3.40 16.78
C ASP A 144 4.17 2.77 15.45
N SER A 145 5.07 2.82 14.46
CA SER A 145 4.94 2.03 13.24
C SER A 145 4.99 0.53 13.59
N GLN A 146 4.17 -0.27 12.91
CA GLN A 146 4.01 -1.70 13.18
C GLN A 146 4.17 -2.55 11.93
N TYR A 147 3.31 -2.30 10.95
CA TYR A 147 3.28 -3.07 9.71
C TYR A 147 3.39 -2.12 8.54
N LEU A 148 4.20 -2.52 7.57
CA LEU A 148 4.45 -1.75 6.36
C LEU A 148 4.26 -2.69 5.18
N GLN A 149 3.52 -2.25 4.17
CA GLN A 149 3.31 -3.05 2.99
C GLN A 149 3.23 -2.21 1.73
N LEU A 150 3.80 -2.76 0.66
CA LEU A 150 3.60 -2.29 -0.71
C LEU A 150 2.40 -3.00 -1.33
N VAL A 151 1.42 -2.25 -1.80
CA VAL A 151 0.21 -2.73 -2.48
C VAL A 151 0.20 -2.21 -3.90
N LYS A 152 0.01 -3.09 -4.88
CA LYS A 152 -0.12 -2.68 -6.29
C LYS A 152 -1.47 -2.01 -6.50
N LYS A 153 -1.49 -0.84 -7.15
CA LYS A 153 -2.72 -0.13 -7.51
C LYS A 153 -3.49 -0.98 -8.52
N THR A 154 -4.69 -1.40 -8.16
CA THR A 154 -5.64 -2.04 -9.08
C THR A 154 -6.30 -1.01 -10.00
N GLN A 155 -6.58 -1.42 -11.24
CA GLN A 155 -7.42 -0.66 -12.16
C GLN A 155 -8.91 -0.71 -11.77
N SER A 156 -9.32 -1.68 -10.96
CA SER A 156 -10.67 -1.79 -10.43
C SER A 156 -11.08 -0.48 -9.75
N ILE A 157 -12.19 0.08 -10.23
CA ILE A 157 -12.78 1.29 -9.70
C ILE A 157 -13.74 0.86 -8.59
N TYR A 158 -13.47 1.26 -7.35
CA TYR A 158 -14.36 0.95 -6.24
C TYR A 158 -15.34 2.09 -5.90
N ASP A 159 -15.34 3.18 -6.68
CA ASP A 159 -16.42 4.17 -6.60
C ASP A 159 -17.76 3.58 -7.08
N ASN A 160 -18.89 4.04 -6.55
CA ASN A 160 -20.22 3.39 -6.66
C ASN A 160 -20.39 2.04 -5.93
N THR A 161 -19.36 1.52 -5.27
CA THR A 161 -19.46 0.31 -4.44
C THR A 161 -20.05 0.63 -3.06
N THR A 162 -20.71 -0.37 -2.46
CA THR A 162 -21.20 -0.30 -1.08
C THR A 162 -20.31 -1.15 -0.16
N TYR A 163 -19.97 -0.62 1.02
CA TYR A 163 -19.07 -1.22 2.00
C TYR A 163 -19.81 -1.39 3.34
N LYS A 164 -19.71 -2.54 4.01
CA LYS A 164 -20.37 -2.80 5.31
C LYS A 164 -19.39 -2.59 6.45
N ASN A 165 -19.75 -1.95 7.56
CA ASN A 165 -18.90 -1.90 8.76
C ASN A 165 -18.52 -3.33 9.23
N LEU A 166 -17.24 -3.62 9.48
CA LEU A 166 -16.83 -4.95 9.96
C LEU A 166 -17.36 -5.29 11.34
N THR A 167 -17.53 -4.26 12.16
CA THR A 167 -17.93 -4.39 13.56
C THR A 167 -19.39 -4.03 13.80
N GLY A 168 -20.15 -3.69 12.74
CA GLY A 168 -21.51 -3.17 12.86
C GLY A 168 -22.47 -3.58 11.74
N SER A 169 -23.72 -3.13 11.85
CA SER A 169 -24.80 -3.36 10.87
C SER A 169 -24.85 -2.31 9.75
N GLY A 170 -23.96 -1.31 9.77
CA GLY A 170 -24.03 -0.15 8.87
C GLY A 170 -23.30 -0.29 7.55
N TYR A 171 -23.64 0.57 6.59
CA TYR A 171 -23.17 0.58 5.21
C TYR A 171 -22.67 1.97 4.80
N TYR A 172 -21.62 2.00 4.00
CA TYR A 172 -21.07 3.18 3.35
C TYR A 172 -21.28 3.06 1.84
N ARG A 173 -21.62 4.16 1.18
CA ARG A 173 -21.74 4.23 -0.28
C ARG A 173 -21.13 5.51 -0.80
N PHE A 174 -20.44 5.44 -1.94
CA PHE A 174 -19.81 6.56 -2.65
C PHE A 174 -20.43 6.71 -4.04
N LYS A 175 -20.47 7.92 -4.58
CA LYS A 175 -20.93 8.21 -5.95
C LYS A 175 -19.97 9.15 -6.67
N ARG A 176 -19.36 8.66 -7.75
CA ARG A 176 -18.34 9.39 -8.51
C ARG A 176 -18.85 10.66 -9.18
N GLY A 177 -20.08 10.63 -9.70
CA GLY A 177 -20.64 11.75 -10.49
C GLY A 177 -20.76 13.05 -9.69
N ASP A 178 -21.29 12.95 -8.47
CA ASP A 178 -21.56 14.10 -7.62
C ASP A 178 -20.54 14.24 -6.49
N ASN A 179 -19.55 13.34 -6.43
CA ASN A 179 -18.56 13.24 -5.35
C ASN A 179 -19.22 13.17 -3.96
N THR A 180 -20.32 12.40 -3.84
CA THR A 180 -21.09 12.27 -2.60
C THR A 180 -21.02 10.89 -1.97
N TRP A 181 -21.09 10.81 -0.64
CA TRP A 181 -21.09 9.58 0.12
C TRP A 181 -22.05 9.64 1.32
N ARG A 182 -22.31 8.49 1.94
CA ARG A 182 -23.14 8.37 3.16
C ARG A 182 -22.83 7.11 3.96
N TYR A 183 -22.99 7.18 5.28
CA TYR A 183 -23.13 6.03 6.20
C TYR A 183 -24.61 5.81 6.61
N LYS A 184 -25.08 4.56 6.66
CA LYS A 184 -26.42 4.18 7.12
C LYS A 184 -26.38 2.88 7.93
N GLU A 185 -26.92 2.90 9.15
CA GLU A 185 -26.72 1.86 10.18
C GLU A 185 -27.42 0.51 9.92
N ASN A 186 -28.43 0.45 9.04
CA ASN A 186 -29.26 -0.76 8.86
C ASN A 186 -29.66 -1.03 7.40
N GLY A 187 -28.87 -0.57 6.45
CA GLY A 187 -29.12 -0.85 5.04
C GLY A 187 -28.26 -0.01 4.12
N VAL A 188 -28.18 -0.44 2.86
CA VAL A 188 -27.44 0.26 1.81
C VAL A 188 -28.05 1.66 1.63
N PRO A 189 -27.26 2.75 1.71
CA PRO A 189 -27.73 4.07 1.34
C PRO A 189 -28.22 4.09 -0.11
N THR A 190 -29.39 4.66 -0.35
CA THR A 190 -29.89 4.97 -1.70
C THR A 190 -29.15 6.18 -2.27
N GLU A 191 -29.26 6.41 -3.58
CA GLU A 191 -28.59 7.57 -4.21
C GLU A 191 -29.08 8.91 -3.65
N ILE A 192 -30.37 9.01 -3.31
CA ILE A 192 -30.96 10.22 -2.71
C ILE A 192 -30.47 10.49 -1.28
N GLU A 193 -29.91 9.48 -0.60
CA GLU A 193 -29.39 9.61 0.76
C GLU A 193 -27.91 10.05 0.81
N LEU A 194 -27.24 10.12 -0.35
CA LEU A 194 -25.85 10.55 -0.47
C LEU A 194 -25.74 12.06 -0.27
N THR A 195 -25.21 12.47 0.87
CA THR A 195 -25.30 13.87 1.35
C THR A 195 -23.98 14.47 1.78
N TRP A 196 -22.90 13.69 1.86
CA TRP A 196 -21.58 14.16 2.30
C TRP A 196 -20.59 14.20 1.15
N SER A 197 -19.71 15.19 1.11
CA SER A 197 -18.72 15.32 0.04
C SER A 197 -17.49 14.44 0.28
N TYR A 198 -16.93 13.90 -0.79
CA TYR A 198 -15.59 13.31 -0.81
C TYR A 198 -14.80 13.76 -2.04
N SER A 199 -13.52 13.42 -2.07
CA SER A 199 -12.66 13.54 -3.24
C SER A 199 -11.84 12.26 -3.37
N GLN A 200 -11.71 11.77 -4.59
CA GLN A 200 -10.90 10.60 -4.89
C GLN A 200 -9.48 11.03 -5.26
N ALA A 201 -8.49 10.48 -4.58
CA ALA A 201 -7.08 10.69 -4.93
C ALA A 201 -6.62 9.67 -5.97
N ASN A 202 -7.04 8.41 -5.81
CA ASN A 202 -6.90 7.33 -6.77
C ASN A 202 -7.91 6.21 -6.42
N ASN A 203 -7.85 5.08 -7.13
CA ASN A 203 -8.74 3.94 -6.89
C ASN A 203 -8.63 3.30 -5.49
N HIS A 204 -7.66 3.68 -4.64
CA HIS A 204 -7.48 3.11 -3.31
C HIS A 204 -7.66 4.14 -2.20
N ILE A 205 -7.70 5.43 -2.53
CA ILE A 205 -7.61 6.51 -1.55
C ILE A 205 -8.66 7.56 -1.85
N TRP A 206 -9.51 7.83 -0.86
CA TRP A 206 -10.48 8.93 -0.86
C TRP A 206 -10.36 9.75 0.40
N TYR A 207 -10.67 11.04 0.28
CA TYR A 207 -10.80 11.96 1.40
C TYR A 207 -12.23 12.43 1.49
N GLY A 208 -12.85 12.36 2.67
CA GLY A 208 -14.21 12.85 2.85
C GLY A 208 -14.36 13.63 4.14
N GLN A 209 -15.37 14.50 4.16
CA GLN A 209 -15.79 15.19 5.37
C GLN A 209 -17.27 14.92 5.57
N ASP A 210 -17.67 14.51 6.77
CA ASP A 210 -19.09 14.42 7.07
C ASP A 210 -19.72 15.81 7.16
N GLY A 211 -21.00 15.90 6.80
CA GLY A 211 -21.80 17.13 6.89
C GLY A 211 -22.48 17.31 8.25
N GLY A 212 -22.13 16.49 9.26
CA GLY A 212 -22.69 16.59 10.61
C GLY A 212 -22.09 17.74 11.41
N THR A 213 -22.48 17.86 12.69
CA THR A 213 -21.96 18.92 13.57
C THR A 213 -20.47 18.74 13.88
N ALA A 214 -19.99 17.50 13.98
CA ALA A 214 -18.58 17.19 14.25
C ALA A 214 -17.66 17.39 13.04
N LYS A 215 -18.21 17.31 11.81
CA LYS A 215 -17.50 17.52 10.53
C LYS A 215 -16.17 16.75 10.45
N TYR A 216 -16.20 15.48 10.85
CA TYR A 216 -15.00 14.68 10.91
C TYR A 216 -14.35 14.57 9.52
N LYS A 217 -13.02 14.67 9.50
CA LYS A 217 -12.24 14.38 8.29
C LYS A 217 -11.89 12.91 8.26
N ASN A 218 -12.06 12.29 7.10
CA ASN A 218 -11.96 10.85 6.89
C ASN A 218 -10.99 10.58 5.75
N LEU A 219 -10.05 9.67 5.99
CA LEU A 219 -9.27 9.01 4.95
C LEU A 219 -9.82 7.61 4.78
N PHE A 220 -10.26 7.28 3.57
CA PHE A 220 -10.75 5.97 3.18
C PHE A 220 -9.67 5.26 2.38
N ILE A 221 -9.27 4.06 2.80
CA ILE A 221 -8.22 3.26 2.15
C ILE A 221 -8.78 1.90 1.77
N ALA A 222 -8.80 1.58 0.47
CA ALA A 222 -9.15 0.24 -0.01
C ALA A 222 -7.93 -0.70 0.07
N LEU A 223 -8.10 -1.83 0.75
CA LEU A 223 -7.13 -2.92 0.85
C LEU A 223 -7.75 -4.19 0.26
N PRO A 224 -7.38 -4.56 -0.98
CA PRO A 224 -7.89 -5.78 -1.59
C PRO A 224 -7.40 -7.02 -0.84
N LYS A 225 -8.27 -8.02 -0.73
CA LYS A 225 -7.93 -9.32 -0.16
C LYS A 225 -6.81 -10.00 -0.95
N GLY A 226 -5.98 -10.77 -0.25
CA GLY A 226 -4.92 -11.56 -0.89
C GLY A 226 -3.66 -10.77 -1.26
N ASN A 227 -3.62 -9.47 -0.98
CA ASN A 227 -2.44 -8.64 -1.19
C ASN A 227 -1.30 -8.91 -0.19
N GLY A 228 -1.42 -9.89 0.70
CA GLY A 228 -0.34 -10.29 1.62
C GLY A 228 -0.20 -9.45 2.88
N TRP A 229 -1.22 -8.66 3.26
CA TRP A 229 -1.19 -7.85 4.49
C TRP A 229 -0.88 -8.68 5.73
N LYS A 230 0.05 -8.20 6.57
CA LYS A 230 0.58 -8.95 7.72
C LYS A 230 0.08 -8.44 9.09
N GLY A 231 -0.74 -7.39 9.13
CA GLY A 231 -1.32 -6.83 10.35
C GLY A 231 -2.76 -7.26 10.64
N ASN A 232 -3.47 -6.47 11.46
CA ASN A 232 -4.83 -6.79 11.93
C ASN A 232 -5.90 -6.87 10.81
N HIS A 233 -5.53 -6.37 9.64
CA HIS A 233 -6.35 -6.27 8.44
C HIS A 233 -6.08 -7.39 7.42
N LYS A 234 -5.34 -8.44 7.81
CA LYS A 234 -4.94 -9.55 6.94
C LYS A 234 -6.14 -10.34 6.41
N ASP A 235 -6.06 -10.77 5.14
CA ASP A 235 -7.01 -11.65 4.45
C ASP A 235 -8.45 -11.13 4.35
N LYS A 236 -8.64 -9.81 4.47
CA LYS A 236 -9.92 -9.14 4.35
C LYS A 236 -9.91 -8.20 3.16
N ASP A 237 -11.05 -8.06 2.49
CA ASP A 237 -11.29 -6.98 1.53
C ASP A 237 -11.90 -5.81 2.30
N LEU A 238 -11.17 -4.70 2.41
CA LEU A 238 -11.47 -3.65 3.38
C LEU A 238 -11.46 -2.25 2.80
N LEU A 239 -12.34 -1.41 3.34
CA LEU A 239 -12.18 0.03 3.37
C LEU A 239 -11.87 0.46 4.80
N LEU A 240 -10.77 1.15 5.04
CA LEU A 240 -10.43 1.64 6.39
C LEU A 240 -10.70 3.12 6.50
N ILE A 241 -11.44 3.55 7.54
CA ILE A 241 -11.64 4.95 7.86
C ILE A 241 -10.74 5.35 9.02
N ASN A 242 -9.71 6.11 8.70
CA ASN A 242 -9.04 6.94 9.70
C ASN A 242 -9.82 8.24 9.81
N THR A 243 -10.31 8.54 11.01
CA THR A 243 -11.05 9.77 11.27
C THR A 243 -10.18 10.70 12.12
N VAL A 244 -10.25 12.01 11.88
CA VAL A 244 -9.61 13.00 12.75
C VAL A 244 -10.62 14.06 13.15
N GLU A 245 -10.65 14.37 14.45
CA GLU A 245 -11.37 15.51 15.01
C GLU A 245 -10.37 16.49 15.60
N LYS A 246 -10.26 17.70 15.01
CA LYS A 246 -9.54 18.84 15.61
C LYS A 246 -8.20 18.45 16.27
N ASP A 247 -7.31 17.83 15.48
CA ASP A 247 -5.95 17.36 15.85
C ASP A 247 -5.85 16.03 16.62
N HIS A 248 -6.97 15.32 16.80
CA HIS A 248 -7.02 14.02 17.46
C HIS A 248 -7.31 12.91 16.46
N TYR A 249 -6.33 12.02 16.24
CA TYR A 249 -6.55 10.80 15.47
C TYR A 249 -7.54 9.90 16.22
N LYS A 250 -8.55 9.43 15.49
CA LYS A 250 -9.50 8.44 15.96
C LYS A 250 -9.80 7.52 14.77
N ALA A 251 -9.27 6.30 14.76
CA ALA A 251 -9.79 5.33 13.80
C ALA A 251 -11.20 4.92 14.21
N VAL A 252 -12.15 5.07 13.28
CA VAL A 252 -13.52 4.53 13.45
C VAL A 252 -13.52 3.01 13.22
N GLY A 253 -12.44 2.49 12.61
CA GLY A 253 -12.16 1.06 12.49
C GLY A 253 -12.36 0.52 11.08
N ASP A 254 -12.24 -0.79 10.94
CA ASP A 254 -12.37 -1.50 9.67
C ASP A 254 -13.80 -1.48 9.12
N ILE A 255 -13.94 -1.34 7.81
CA ILE A 255 -15.20 -1.56 7.07
C ILE A 255 -14.95 -2.68 6.08
N GLY A 256 -15.74 -3.74 6.17
CA GLY A 256 -15.70 -4.87 5.25
C GLY A 256 -16.30 -4.51 3.89
N ILE A 257 -15.77 -5.11 2.84
CA ILE A 257 -16.38 -5.09 1.52
C ILE A 257 -17.27 -6.34 1.39
N TYR A 258 -18.50 -6.16 0.90
CA TYR A 258 -19.34 -7.27 0.46
C TYR A 258 -19.62 -7.11 -1.03
N GLU A 259 -19.34 -8.15 -1.80
CA GLU A 259 -19.69 -8.21 -3.21
C GLU A 259 -21.16 -8.64 -3.32
N VAL A 260 -22.01 -7.76 -3.85
CA VAL A 260 -23.39 -8.13 -4.16
C VAL A 260 -23.36 -8.93 -5.46
N ASN A 261 -23.50 -10.25 -5.37
CA ASN A 261 -23.82 -11.07 -6.53
C ASN A 261 -25.26 -10.73 -6.95
N ASN A 262 -25.40 -10.22 -8.18
CA ASN A 262 -26.70 -10.14 -8.85
C ASN A 262 -27.27 -11.55 -9.08
#